data_AF-A0A960Y5P1-F1
#
_entry.id   AF-A0A960Y5P1-F1
#
_cell.length_a   1.000
_cell.length_b   1.000
_cell.length_c   1.000
_cell.angle_alpha   90.00
_cell.angle_beta   90.00
_cell.angle_gamma   90.00
#
_symmetry.space_group_name_H-M   'P 1'
#
loop_
_entity.id
_entity.type
_entity.pdbx_description
1 polymer ?
#
loop_
_entity_poly.entity_id
_entity_poly.type
_entity_poly.pdbx_seq_one_letter_code
_entity_poly.pdbx_strand_id
1 'polypeptide(L)'
;MSSRALWILAIVITLASAAYQRMTGPTYPVRLDTSVGGVEVKAKLPRSHSTSAAMPVTLTVPDEGAEAVLRWRRWPTEEAWTDVPMARNGAELTATIPAQPSAGKVEYSVRLLRGRDTWVITGQETVVARFKGDVPPWILIPHILAMFLGMLWSNRTGLGALKGEKTLRRHAGATLGLLTAGGLILGPLVQKHAFGAYWTGWPFGEDLTDNKLAAAVLAWVIAVLAARGRRVGARARVFAVIAAVVVFAVYMVPHSMSGSTLDYSTGETVSR
;
A
#
# COMPACT_ATOMS: atom_id res chain seq x y z
N MET A 1 -24.45 1.66 25.13
CA MET A 1 -23.97 2.45 23.98
C MET A 1 -25.10 2.56 22.98
N SER A 2 -25.43 3.77 22.56
CA SER A 2 -26.40 4.01 21.49
C SER A 2 -25.82 3.60 20.14
N SER A 3 -26.68 3.37 19.13
CA SER A 3 -26.24 3.08 17.75
C SER A 3 -25.31 4.18 17.21
N ARG A 4 -25.56 5.45 17.57
CA ARG A 4 -24.70 6.59 17.22
C ARG A 4 -23.28 6.45 17.78
N ALA A 5 -23.14 6.04 19.04
CA ALA A 5 -21.84 5.81 19.66
C ALA A 5 -21.07 4.67 18.98
N LEU A 6 -21.75 3.61 18.54
CA LEU A 6 -21.12 2.50 17.81
C LEU A 6 -20.62 2.93 16.44
N TRP A 7 -21.35 3.82 15.74
CA TRP A 7 -20.90 4.41 14.48
C TRP A 7 -19.69 5.31 14.67
N ILE A 8 -19.71 6.20 15.67
CA ILE A 8 -18.57 7.07 15.98
C ILE A 8 -17.32 6.21 16.27
N LEU A 9 -17.47 5.19 17.12
CA LEU A 9 -16.35 4.29 17.43
C LEU A 9 -15.84 3.55 16.19
N ALA A 10 -16.73 3.04 15.33
CA ALA A 10 -16.34 2.37 14.09
C ALA A 10 -15.59 3.32 13.13
N ILE A 11 -16.02 4.59 13.04
CA ILE A 11 -15.33 5.62 12.25
C ILE A 11 -13.93 5.87 12.82
N VAL A 12 -13.81 6.07 14.14
CA VAL A 12 -12.52 6.30 14.79
C VAL A 12 -11.56 5.15 14.54
N ILE A 13 -11.98 3.90 14.73
CA ILE A 13 -11.15 2.71 14.48
C ILE A 13 -10.72 2.65 13.01
N THR A 14 -11.64 2.93 12.09
CA THR A 14 -11.36 2.88 10.64
C THR A 14 -10.37 3.96 10.22
N LEU A 15 -10.55 5.21 10.69
CA LEU A 15 -9.64 6.31 10.39
C LEU A 15 -8.25 6.11 11.02
N ALA A 16 -8.19 5.63 12.27
CA ALA A 16 -6.93 5.29 12.91
C ALA A 16 -6.18 4.20 12.13
N SER A 17 -6.91 3.17 11.67
CA SER A 17 -6.33 2.10 10.85
C SER A 17 -5.83 2.61 9.50
N ALA A 18 -6.59 3.50 8.85
CA ALA A 18 -6.20 4.14 7.59
C ALA A 18 -4.90 4.95 7.73
N ALA A 19 -4.79 5.72 8.82
CA ALA A 19 -3.59 6.48 9.15
C ALA A 19 -2.39 5.55 9.39
N TYR A 20 -2.58 4.49 10.18
CA TYR A 20 -1.56 3.48 10.43
C TYR A 20 -1.05 2.82 9.13
N GLN A 21 -1.96 2.39 8.26
CA GLN A 21 -1.61 1.81 6.96
C GLN A 21 -0.85 2.80 6.07
N ARG A 22 -1.24 4.08 6.07
CA ARG A 22 -0.57 5.11 5.29
C ARG A 22 0.85 5.37 5.79
N MET A 23 1.06 5.30 7.10
CA MET A 23 2.37 5.52 7.74
C MET A 23 3.31 4.32 7.58
N THR A 24 2.78 3.10 7.61
CA THR A 24 3.57 1.86 7.53
C THR A 24 3.64 1.28 6.12
N GLY A 25 2.93 1.89 5.16
CA GLY A 25 2.85 1.41 3.78
C GLY A 25 4.18 1.59 3.01
N PRO A 26 4.57 0.61 2.17
CA PRO A 26 5.85 0.62 1.46
C PRO A 26 5.92 1.61 0.30
N THR A 27 4.82 2.31 0.00
CA THR A 27 4.77 3.33 -1.05
C THR A 27 5.00 4.74 -0.53
N TYR A 28 5.05 4.93 0.79
CA TYR A 28 5.27 6.26 1.36
C TYR A 28 6.71 6.72 1.07
N PRO A 29 6.92 7.92 0.51
CA PRO A 29 8.27 8.38 0.18
C PRO A 29 9.13 8.52 1.43
N VAL A 30 10.41 8.16 1.34
CA VAL A 30 11.38 8.46 2.39
C VAL A 30 11.61 9.96 2.38
N ARG A 31 11.30 10.62 3.50
CA ARG A 31 11.54 12.06 3.67
C ARG A 31 12.75 12.23 4.56
N LEU A 32 13.72 13.01 4.10
CA LEU A 32 14.91 13.37 4.85
C LEU A 32 14.91 14.89 5.01
N ASP A 33 15.17 15.34 6.24
CA ASP A 33 15.42 16.74 6.57
C ASP A 33 16.62 16.72 7.51
N THR A 34 17.81 16.96 6.96
CA THR A 34 19.07 16.75 7.68
C THR A 34 20.16 17.68 7.16
N SER A 35 21.24 17.83 7.94
CA SER A 35 22.45 18.50 7.52
C SER A 35 23.54 17.45 7.27
N VAL A 36 24.08 17.40 6.06
CA VAL A 36 25.13 16.47 5.66
C VAL A 36 26.36 17.27 5.27
N GLY A 37 27.49 17.07 5.95
CA GLY A 37 28.70 17.86 5.69
C GLY A 37 28.51 19.37 5.93
N GLY A 38 27.61 19.74 6.84
CA GLY A 38 27.24 21.14 7.10
C GLY A 38 26.31 21.76 6.04
N VAL A 39 25.84 20.99 5.06
CA VAL A 39 24.89 21.43 4.04
C VAL A 39 23.49 20.95 4.41
N GLU A 40 22.53 21.88 4.48
CA GLU A 40 21.12 21.52 4.68
C GLU A 40 20.55 20.84 3.42
N VAL A 41 19.93 19.69 3.62
CA VAL A 41 19.32 18.90 2.56
C VAL A 41 17.93 18.46 2.98
N LYS A 42 16.95 18.77 2.13
CA LYS A 42 15.61 18.18 2.19
C LYS A 42 15.41 17.26 1.00
N ALA A 43 15.05 16.01 1.26
CA ALA A 43 14.84 15.02 0.20
C ALA A 43 13.46 14.38 0.31
N LYS A 44 12.84 14.14 -0.85
CA LYS A 44 11.63 13.33 -0.97
C LYS A 44 11.92 12.21 -1.96
N LEU A 45 12.23 11.03 -1.44
CA LEU A 45 12.67 9.88 -2.21
C LEU A 45 11.49 8.94 -2.47
N PRO A 46 10.98 8.86 -3.72
CA PRO A 46 9.81 8.04 -4.02
C PRO A 46 10.09 6.54 -3.84
N ARG A 47 9.12 5.80 -3.30
CA ARG A 47 9.16 4.32 -3.21
C ARG A 47 8.23 3.62 -4.20
N SER A 48 7.52 4.40 -5.02
CA SER A 48 6.73 3.88 -6.12
C SER A 48 6.55 4.93 -7.20
N HIS A 49 6.46 4.49 -8.45
CA HIS A 49 6.20 5.36 -9.59
C HIS A 49 5.40 4.65 -10.68
N SER A 50 4.87 5.43 -11.63
CA SER A 50 4.17 4.88 -12.78
C SER A 50 5.15 4.30 -13.81
N THR A 51 4.72 3.27 -14.54
CA THR A 51 5.45 2.73 -15.70
C THR A 51 5.38 3.67 -16.92
N SER A 52 4.54 4.71 -16.90
CA SER A 52 4.33 5.61 -18.05
C SER A 52 5.31 6.79 -18.11
N ALA A 53 6.10 7.03 -17.06
CA ALA A 53 7.01 8.16 -16.99
C ALA A 53 8.31 7.81 -16.26
N ALA A 54 9.35 8.60 -16.52
CA ALA A 54 10.58 8.54 -15.75
C ALA A 54 10.33 9.04 -14.31
N MET A 55 10.85 8.33 -13.32
CA MET A 55 10.65 8.66 -11.90
C MET A 55 11.59 9.80 -11.49
N PRO A 56 11.07 10.97 -11.09
CA PRO A 56 11.91 12.06 -10.61
C PRO A 56 12.38 11.79 -9.18
N VAL A 57 13.65 12.07 -8.92
CA VAL A 57 14.24 12.16 -7.59
C VAL A 57 14.69 13.60 -7.38
N THR A 58 14.13 14.24 -6.35
CA THR A 58 14.33 15.67 -6.09
C THR A 58 14.88 15.89 -4.70
N LEU A 59 15.85 16.81 -4.63
CA LEU A 59 16.42 17.35 -3.40
C LEU A 59 16.25 18.86 -3.41
N THR A 60 16.09 19.44 -2.23
CA THR A 60 16.25 20.87 -2.00
C THR A 60 17.54 21.08 -1.22
N VAL A 61 18.50 21.73 -1.87
CA VAL A 61 19.85 22.03 -1.38
C VAL A 61 20.15 23.51 -1.67
N PRO A 62 19.97 24.40 -0.67
CA PRO A 62 20.18 25.84 -0.84
C PRO A 62 21.62 26.24 -1.15
N ASP A 63 22.60 25.43 -0.73
CA ASP A 63 24.02 25.66 -1.05
C ASP A 63 24.26 25.42 -2.55
N GLU A 64 24.61 26.48 -3.28
CA GLU A 64 24.89 26.43 -4.72
C GLU A 64 26.20 25.70 -5.06
N GLY A 65 27.15 25.64 -4.12
CA GLY A 65 28.43 24.94 -4.29
C GLY A 65 28.34 23.43 -4.05
N ALA A 66 27.17 22.93 -3.65
CA ALA A 66 26.92 21.51 -3.51
C ALA A 66 26.35 20.92 -4.81
N GLU A 67 26.83 19.76 -5.21
CA GLU A 67 26.27 18.98 -6.32
C GLU A 67 25.69 17.68 -5.79
N ALA A 68 24.88 16.99 -6.61
CA ALA A 68 24.37 15.68 -6.24
C ALA A 68 24.40 14.71 -7.41
N VAL A 69 24.60 13.44 -7.09
CA VAL A 69 24.56 12.32 -8.04
C VAL A 69 23.54 11.31 -7.55
N LEU A 70 22.59 10.97 -8.41
CA LEU A 70 21.66 9.87 -8.23
C LEU A 70 22.32 8.59 -8.73
N ARG A 71 22.47 7.61 -7.84
CA ARG A 71 23.00 6.29 -8.15
C ARG A 71 21.90 5.25 -8.09
N TRP A 72 21.64 4.51 -9.16
CA TRP A 72 20.57 3.50 -9.20
C TRP A 72 20.93 2.25 -10.02
N ARG A 73 20.20 1.15 -9.77
CA ARG A 73 20.19 -0.05 -10.61
C ARG A 73 18.89 -0.83 -10.44
N ARG A 74 18.67 -1.83 -11.29
CA ARG A 74 17.53 -2.74 -11.18
C ARG A 74 17.66 -3.66 -9.95
N TRP A 75 16.55 -3.94 -9.29
CA TRP A 75 16.50 -4.79 -8.10
C TRP A 75 15.55 -5.97 -8.33
N PRO A 76 15.91 -7.20 -7.88
CA PRO A 76 17.19 -7.60 -7.31
C PRO A 76 18.14 -8.06 -8.43
N THR A 77 19.14 -7.25 -8.77
CA THR A 77 20.17 -7.62 -9.76
C THR A 77 21.57 -7.28 -9.25
N GLU A 78 22.58 -7.93 -9.82
CA GLU A 78 23.99 -7.59 -9.58
C GLU A 78 24.54 -6.60 -10.61
N GLU A 79 23.66 -5.90 -11.33
CA GLU A 79 24.08 -4.92 -12.32
C GLU A 79 24.96 -3.82 -11.71
N ALA A 80 25.85 -3.29 -12.55
CA ALA A 80 26.64 -2.12 -12.19
C ALA A 80 25.72 -0.93 -11.91
N TRP A 81 26.09 -0.15 -10.90
CA TRP A 81 25.38 1.08 -10.56
C TRP A 81 25.49 2.11 -11.70
N THR A 82 24.36 2.72 -12.04
CA THR A 82 24.29 3.85 -12.97
C THR A 82 24.28 5.14 -12.17
N ASP A 83 25.23 6.02 -12.46
CA ASP A 83 25.33 7.35 -11.86
C ASP A 83 24.77 8.41 -12.80
N VAL A 84 23.84 9.22 -12.29
CA VAL A 84 23.18 10.29 -13.02
C VAL A 84 23.40 11.60 -12.26
N PRO A 85 24.18 12.55 -12.79
CA PRO A 85 24.31 13.88 -12.22
C PRO A 85 22.94 14.56 -12.12
N MET A 86 22.67 15.19 -10.98
CA MET A 86 21.41 15.90 -10.76
C MET A 86 21.51 17.33 -11.32
N ALA A 87 20.53 17.70 -12.14
CA ALA A 87 20.45 19.04 -12.72
C ALA A 87 19.95 20.04 -11.66
N ARG A 88 20.62 21.19 -11.57
CA ARG A 88 20.29 22.27 -10.64
C ARG A 88 19.33 23.29 -11.26
N ASN A 89 18.32 23.68 -10.50
CA ASN A 89 17.46 24.83 -10.76
C ASN A 89 17.20 25.58 -9.44
N GLY A 90 17.97 26.65 -9.20
CA GLY A 90 17.98 27.34 -7.91
C GLY A 90 18.41 26.41 -6.77
N ALA A 91 17.56 26.28 -5.76
CA ALA A 91 17.78 25.37 -4.63
C ALA A 91 17.40 23.91 -4.93
N GLU A 92 16.78 23.61 -6.07
CA GLU A 92 16.36 22.24 -6.39
C GLU A 92 17.42 21.51 -7.24
N LEU A 93 17.72 20.28 -6.86
CA LEU A 93 18.50 19.32 -7.65
C LEU A 93 17.56 18.18 -8.05
N THR A 94 17.52 17.84 -9.34
CA THR A 94 16.66 16.77 -9.87
C THR A 94 17.39 15.86 -10.84
N ALA A 95 17.17 14.57 -10.72
CA ALA A 95 17.51 13.56 -11.72
C ALA A 95 16.32 12.61 -11.90
N THR A 96 16.36 11.79 -12.94
CA THR A 96 15.29 10.84 -13.23
C THR A 96 15.82 9.42 -13.36
N ILE A 97 15.03 8.45 -12.89
CA ILE A 97 15.23 7.04 -13.19
C ILE A 97 14.29 6.67 -14.35
N PRO A 98 14.79 6.06 -15.44
CA PRO A 98 13.95 5.60 -16.54
C PRO A 98 12.79 4.72 -16.08
N ALA A 99 11.65 4.86 -16.76
CA ALA A 99 10.48 4.00 -16.54
C ALA A 99 10.88 2.51 -16.55
N GLN A 100 10.31 1.75 -15.63
CA GLN A 100 10.45 0.30 -15.57
C GLN A 100 9.14 -0.38 -15.95
N PRO A 101 9.18 -1.66 -16.35
CA PRO A 101 7.97 -2.45 -16.53
C PRO A 101 7.18 -2.61 -15.21
N SER A 102 5.92 -3.02 -15.32
CA SER A 102 5.07 -3.32 -14.16
C SER A 102 5.71 -4.35 -13.23
N ALA A 103 5.59 -4.14 -11.92
CA ALA A 103 6.28 -4.91 -10.88
C ALA A 103 7.82 -4.83 -10.89
N GLY A 104 8.41 -4.09 -11.84
CA GLY A 104 9.82 -3.73 -11.84
C GLY A 104 10.20 -2.94 -10.61
N LYS A 105 11.38 -3.23 -10.06
CA LYS A 105 11.91 -2.55 -8.90
C LYS A 105 13.31 -2.03 -9.20
N VAL A 106 13.60 -0.85 -8.67
CA VAL A 106 14.95 -0.28 -8.70
C VAL A 106 15.37 0.01 -7.28
N GLU A 107 16.66 -0.13 -7.02
CA GLU A 107 17.28 0.39 -5.82
C GLU A 107 18.14 1.59 -6.18
N TYR A 108 18.12 2.60 -5.32
CA TYR A 108 18.86 3.83 -5.55
C TYR A 108 19.30 4.51 -4.26
N SER A 109 20.30 5.36 -4.39
CA SER A 109 20.85 6.22 -3.33
C SER A 109 21.24 7.56 -3.95
N VAL A 110 21.36 8.56 -3.10
CA VAL A 110 21.75 9.91 -3.53
C VAL A 110 22.99 10.32 -2.77
N ARG A 111 23.98 10.84 -3.51
CA ARG A 111 25.24 11.34 -2.97
C ARG A 111 25.31 12.84 -3.15
N LEU A 112 25.70 13.54 -2.09
CA LEU A 112 26.03 14.96 -2.11
C LEU A 112 27.54 15.10 -2.31
N LEU A 113 27.96 16.00 -3.18
CA LEU A 113 29.35 16.33 -3.44
C LEU A 113 29.58 17.80 -3.11
N ARG A 114 30.65 18.12 -2.40
CA ARG A 114 31.09 19.51 -2.16
C ARG A 114 32.61 19.56 -2.15
N GLY A 115 33.20 20.23 -3.13
CA GLY A 115 34.66 20.21 -3.30
C GLY A 115 35.18 18.78 -3.52
N ARG A 116 35.96 18.25 -2.58
CA ARG A 116 36.49 16.87 -2.63
C ARG A 116 35.70 15.87 -1.77
N ASP A 117 34.79 16.36 -0.94
CA ASP A 117 34.05 15.53 -0.02
C ASP A 117 32.79 14.98 -0.66
N THR A 118 32.44 13.74 -0.31
CA THR A 118 31.24 13.05 -0.78
C THR A 118 30.51 12.43 0.40
N TRP A 119 29.21 12.65 0.50
CA TRP A 119 28.37 12.09 1.54
C TRP A 119 27.14 11.41 0.95
N VAL A 120 26.71 10.30 1.56
CA VAL A 120 25.48 9.60 1.15
C VAL A 120 24.31 10.17 1.94
N ILE A 121 23.37 10.80 1.25
CA ILE A 121 22.20 11.47 1.85
C ILE A 121 21.25 10.44 2.46
N THR A 122 21.15 9.24 1.86
CA THR A 122 20.32 8.14 2.34
C THR A 122 20.94 7.34 3.49
N GLY A 123 22.11 7.75 4.01
CA GLY A 123 22.85 6.97 5.00
C GLY A 123 23.49 5.72 4.38
N GLN A 124 23.43 4.59 5.08
CA GLN A 124 23.96 3.31 4.57
C GLN A 124 22.92 2.47 3.80
N GLU A 125 21.65 2.89 3.79
CA GLU A 125 20.58 2.12 3.17
C GLU A 125 20.18 2.70 1.81
N THR A 126 19.89 1.81 0.87
CA THR A 126 19.32 2.14 -0.44
C THR A 126 17.80 2.22 -0.35
N VAL A 127 17.20 3.11 -1.14
CA VAL A 127 15.75 3.18 -1.29
C VAL A 127 15.33 2.27 -2.43
N VAL A 128 14.35 1.39 -2.18
CA VAL A 128 13.73 0.56 -3.23
C VAL A 128 12.44 1.22 -3.69
N ALA A 129 12.33 1.47 -5.00
CA ALA A 129 11.12 1.93 -5.66
C ALA A 129 10.51 0.86 -6.55
N ARG A 130 9.19 0.70 -6.47
CA ARG A 130 8.41 -0.24 -7.30
C ARG A 130 7.57 0.49 -8.35
N PHE A 131 7.67 0.04 -9.59
CA PHE A 131 6.89 0.55 -10.71
C PHE A 131 5.57 -0.22 -10.86
N LYS A 132 4.51 0.51 -11.18
CA LYS A 132 3.16 -0.04 -11.40
C LYS A 132 2.47 0.70 -12.53
N GLY A 133 1.64 -0.01 -13.29
CA GLY A 133 0.82 0.61 -14.33
C GLY A 133 -0.18 1.62 -13.74
N ASP A 134 -0.55 2.59 -14.57
CA ASP A 134 -1.59 3.56 -14.23
C ASP A 134 -2.95 2.87 -14.15
N VAL A 135 -3.65 3.08 -13.03
CA VAL A 135 -4.99 2.53 -12.83
C VAL A 135 -6.01 3.63 -13.10
N PRO A 136 -6.98 3.42 -14.00
CA PRO A 136 -7.99 4.42 -14.29
C PRO A 136 -8.72 4.88 -13.01
N PRO A 137 -8.90 6.20 -12.81
CA PRO A 137 -9.54 6.72 -11.59
C PRO A 137 -10.94 6.16 -11.34
N TRP A 138 -11.69 5.88 -12.41
CA TRP A 138 -13.04 5.31 -12.32
C TRP A 138 -13.07 3.85 -11.84
N ILE A 139 -11.92 3.14 -11.80
CA ILE A 139 -11.76 1.83 -11.14
C ILE A 139 -11.19 2.04 -9.73
N LEU A 140 -10.13 2.85 -9.62
CA LEU A 140 -9.39 3.02 -8.38
C LEU A 140 -10.21 3.70 -7.29
N ILE A 141 -10.97 4.75 -7.61
CA ILE A 141 -11.77 5.50 -6.64
C ILE A 141 -12.89 4.60 -6.08
N PRO A 142 -13.72 3.91 -6.90
CA PRO A 142 -14.70 2.98 -6.36
C PRO A 142 -14.10 1.83 -5.56
N HIS A 143 -12.94 1.30 -5.96
CA HIS A 143 -12.23 0.26 -5.21
C HIS A 143 -11.88 0.74 -3.79
N ILE A 144 -11.18 1.88 -3.70
CA ILE A 144 -10.76 2.47 -2.43
C ILE A 144 -11.97 2.76 -1.55
N LEU A 145 -13.02 3.37 -2.12
CA LEU A 145 -14.24 3.69 -1.39
C LEU A 145 -14.92 2.43 -0.86
N ALA A 146 -15.08 1.38 -1.67
CA ALA A 146 -15.68 0.12 -1.26
C ALA A 146 -14.86 -0.57 -0.16
N MET A 147 -13.53 -0.53 -0.22
CA MET A 147 -12.66 -1.09 0.82
C MET A 147 -12.77 -0.32 2.15
N PHE A 148 -12.78 1.02 2.11
CA PHE A 148 -12.95 1.82 3.33
C PHE A 148 -14.34 1.65 3.94
N LEU A 149 -15.40 1.67 3.12
CA LEU A 149 -16.76 1.42 3.59
C LEU A 149 -16.91 -0.01 4.10
N GLY A 150 -16.28 -1.00 3.46
CA GLY A 150 -16.26 -2.40 3.91
C GLY A 150 -15.64 -2.54 5.30
N MET A 151 -14.49 -1.92 5.55
CA MET A 151 -13.88 -1.88 6.87
C MET A 151 -14.77 -1.18 7.92
N LEU A 152 -15.33 -0.02 7.57
CA LEU A 152 -16.21 0.74 8.45
C LEU A 152 -17.45 -0.09 8.84
N TRP A 153 -18.10 -0.72 7.87
CA TRP A 153 -19.25 -1.59 8.11
C TRP A 153 -18.86 -2.85 8.88
N SER A 154 -17.69 -3.42 8.63
CA SER A 154 -17.14 -4.55 9.39
C SER A 154 -17.01 -4.21 10.88
N ASN A 155 -16.35 -3.09 11.19
CA ASN A 155 -16.19 -2.59 12.56
C ASN A 155 -17.55 -2.32 13.21
N ARG A 156 -18.46 -1.64 12.50
CA ARG A 156 -19.82 -1.35 12.98
C ARG A 156 -20.61 -2.63 13.27
N THR A 157 -20.47 -3.64 12.42
CA THR A 157 -21.17 -4.92 12.55
C THR A 157 -20.63 -5.72 13.74
N GLY A 158 -19.30 -5.79 13.90
CA GLY A 158 -18.68 -6.46 15.05
C GLY A 158 -19.06 -5.82 16.38
N LEU A 159 -19.00 -4.49 16.48
CA LEU A 159 -19.43 -3.75 17.67
C LEU A 159 -20.94 -3.93 17.96
N GLY A 160 -21.77 -3.93 16.92
CA GLY A 160 -23.21 -4.22 17.04
C GLY A 160 -23.51 -5.65 17.47
N ALA A 161 -22.69 -6.62 17.03
CA ALA A 161 -22.79 -8.01 17.43
C ALA A 161 -22.54 -8.20 18.93
N LEU A 162 -21.54 -7.52 19.49
CA LEU A 162 -21.27 -7.52 20.94
C LEU A 162 -22.45 -7.00 21.77
N LYS A 163 -23.23 -6.07 21.21
CA LYS A 163 -24.43 -5.50 21.86
C LYS A 163 -25.72 -6.26 21.53
N GLY A 164 -25.69 -7.28 20.68
CA GLY A 164 -26.87 -8.05 20.30
C GLY A 164 -27.89 -7.25 19.48
N GLU A 165 -27.43 -6.34 18.62
CA GLU A 165 -28.34 -5.55 17.79
C GLU A 165 -29.15 -6.41 16.81
N LYS A 166 -30.44 -6.08 16.67
CA LYS A 166 -31.38 -6.78 15.76
C LYS A 166 -31.02 -6.60 14.27
N THR A 167 -30.23 -5.58 13.95
CA THR A 167 -29.83 -5.21 12.59
C THR A 167 -28.60 -5.98 12.09
N LEU A 168 -28.08 -6.95 12.85
CA LEU A 168 -26.85 -7.68 12.53
C LEU A 168 -26.85 -8.25 11.11
N ARG A 169 -27.93 -8.93 10.71
CA ARG A 169 -28.03 -9.58 9.38
C ARG A 169 -27.87 -8.58 8.23
N ARG A 170 -28.49 -7.40 8.36
CA ARG A 170 -28.41 -6.34 7.34
C ARG A 170 -26.99 -5.78 7.25
N HIS A 171 -26.37 -5.49 8.40
CA HIS A 171 -25.01 -4.96 8.41
C HIS A 171 -23.98 -5.99 7.93
N ALA A 172 -24.10 -7.25 8.34
CA ALA A 172 -23.24 -8.34 7.85
C ALA A 172 -23.34 -8.54 6.33
N GLY A 173 -24.56 -8.50 5.78
CA GLY A 173 -24.76 -8.57 4.33
C GLY A 173 -24.17 -7.38 3.59
N ALA A 174 -24.31 -6.17 4.14
CA ALA A 174 -23.68 -4.96 3.57
C ALA A 174 -22.15 -5.04 3.63
N THR A 175 -21.56 -5.49 4.73
CA THR A 175 -20.11 -5.70 4.85
C THR A 175 -19.62 -6.69 3.79
N LEU A 176 -20.28 -7.85 3.67
CA LEU A 176 -19.89 -8.85 2.67
C LEU A 176 -20.00 -8.30 1.25
N GLY A 177 -21.09 -7.58 0.94
CA GLY A 177 -21.28 -6.95 -0.38
C GLY A 177 -20.17 -5.94 -0.70
N LEU A 178 -19.82 -5.06 0.24
CA LEU A 178 -18.77 -4.06 0.08
C LEU A 178 -17.39 -4.69 -0.08
N LEU A 179 -17.03 -5.69 0.75
CA LEU A 179 -15.75 -6.39 0.65
C LEU A 179 -15.65 -7.21 -0.64
N THR A 180 -16.75 -7.81 -1.10
CA THR A 180 -16.77 -8.56 -2.36
C THR A 180 -16.62 -7.62 -3.55
N ALA A 181 -17.41 -6.53 -3.60
CA ALA A 181 -17.34 -5.56 -4.69
C ALA A 181 -15.99 -4.84 -4.73
N GLY A 182 -15.52 -4.34 -3.59
CA GLY A 182 -14.22 -3.67 -3.48
C GLY A 182 -13.06 -4.62 -3.69
N GLY A 183 -13.05 -5.74 -2.98
CA GLY A 183 -11.94 -6.66 -2.95
C GLY A 183 -11.91 -7.64 -4.11
N LEU A 184 -12.96 -8.46 -4.29
CA LEU A 184 -12.95 -9.58 -5.25
C LEU A 184 -13.40 -9.23 -6.66
N ILE A 185 -13.94 -8.03 -6.87
CA ILE A 185 -14.30 -7.53 -8.20
C ILE A 185 -13.36 -6.40 -8.61
N LEU A 186 -13.40 -5.27 -7.89
CA LEU A 186 -12.60 -4.10 -8.25
C LEU A 186 -11.11 -4.30 -7.97
N GLY A 187 -10.74 -5.04 -6.92
CA GLY A 187 -9.34 -5.37 -6.59
C GLY A 187 -8.59 -6.04 -7.74
N PRO A 188 -9.10 -7.17 -8.29
CA PRO A 188 -8.57 -7.77 -9.50
C PRO A 188 -8.42 -6.84 -10.70
N LEU A 189 -9.38 -5.93 -10.90
CA LEU A 189 -9.27 -4.94 -11.99
C LEU A 189 -8.12 -3.96 -11.74
N VAL A 190 -7.97 -3.47 -10.51
CA VAL A 190 -6.85 -2.61 -10.10
C VAL A 190 -5.52 -3.34 -10.31
N GLN A 191 -5.43 -4.59 -9.86
CA GLN A 191 -4.23 -5.42 -9.98
C GLN A 191 -3.87 -5.71 -11.42
N LYS A 192 -4.86 -5.97 -12.29
CA LYS A 192 -4.64 -6.19 -13.71
C LYS A 192 -4.00 -4.97 -14.38
N HIS A 193 -4.48 -3.77 -14.07
CA HIS A 193 -3.91 -2.54 -14.61
C HIS A 193 -2.52 -2.26 -14.03
N ALA A 194 -2.32 -2.49 -12.74
CA ALA A 194 -1.06 -2.19 -12.07
C ALA A 194 0.07 -3.19 -12.39
N PHE A 195 -0.26 -4.48 -12.54
CA PHE A 195 0.70 -5.59 -12.54
C PHE A 195 0.43 -6.68 -13.59
N GLY A 196 -0.62 -6.56 -14.40
CA GLY A 196 -0.89 -7.51 -15.48
C GLY A 196 -1.63 -8.80 -15.08
N ALA A 197 -1.91 -9.02 -13.79
CA ALA A 197 -2.63 -10.19 -13.28
C ALA A 197 -3.91 -9.79 -12.53
N TYR A 198 -4.98 -10.58 -12.64
CA TYR A 198 -6.24 -10.35 -11.92
C TYR A 198 -6.21 -10.89 -10.48
N TRP A 199 -5.43 -11.93 -10.23
CA TRP A 199 -5.34 -12.56 -8.92
C TRP A 199 -4.02 -13.31 -8.85
N THR A 200 -3.32 -13.14 -7.74
CA THR A 200 -2.03 -13.77 -7.46
C THR A 200 -2.01 -14.48 -6.11
N GLY A 201 -3.13 -14.54 -5.40
CA GLY A 201 -3.32 -15.34 -4.19
C GLY A 201 -3.73 -16.78 -4.49
N TRP A 202 -3.94 -17.54 -3.41
CA TRP A 202 -4.40 -18.92 -3.46
C TRP A 202 -5.74 -19.03 -4.20
N PRO A 203 -5.98 -20.08 -5.00
CA PRO A 203 -5.11 -21.25 -5.22
C PRO A 203 -4.06 -21.06 -6.34
N PHE A 204 -4.01 -19.90 -6.99
CA PHE A 204 -3.18 -19.69 -8.18
C PHE A 204 -1.82 -19.05 -7.89
N GLY A 205 -1.60 -18.59 -6.67
CA GLY A 205 -0.33 -18.04 -6.21
C GLY A 205 -0.30 -17.83 -4.70
N GLU A 206 0.68 -17.05 -4.23
CA GLU A 206 0.99 -16.91 -2.81
C GLU A 206 0.90 -15.44 -2.32
N ASP A 207 0.40 -14.51 -3.16
CA ASP A 207 0.32 -13.10 -2.78
C ASP A 207 -0.51 -12.90 -1.51
N LEU A 208 0.16 -12.30 -0.53
CA LEU A 208 -0.38 -12.11 0.80
C LEU A 208 -1.58 -11.14 0.80
N THR A 209 -1.62 -10.16 -0.10
CA THR A 209 -2.70 -9.17 -0.15
C THR A 209 -4.00 -9.84 -0.60
N ASP A 210 -3.92 -10.65 -1.65
CA ASP A 210 -5.04 -11.43 -2.18
C ASP A 210 -5.51 -12.47 -1.16
N ASN A 211 -4.58 -13.19 -0.52
CA ASN A 211 -4.90 -14.18 0.51
C ASN A 211 -5.58 -13.59 1.76
N LYS A 212 -5.09 -12.44 2.22
CA LYS A 212 -5.72 -11.71 3.34
C LYS A 212 -7.15 -11.31 3.00
N LEU A 213 -7.37 -10.81 1.79
CA LEU A 213 -8.71 -10.43 1.34
C LEU A 213 -9.63 -11.65 1.26
N ALA A 214 -9.16 -12.77 0.68
CA ALA A 214 -9.93 -14.01 0.60
C ALA A 214 -10.34 -14.51 1.99
N ALA A 215 -9.42 -14.49 2.97
CA ALA A 215 -9.71 -14.83 4.35
C ALA A 215 -10.76 -13.89 4.98
N ALA A 216 -10.66 -12.58 4.75
CA ALA A 216 -11.64 -11.60 5.22
C ALA A 216 -13.03 -11.85 4.65
N VAL A 217 -13.14 -12.09 3.33
CA VAL A 217 -14.42 -12.37 2.67
C VAL A 217 -15.00 -13.70 3.18
N LEU A 218 -14.18 -14.75 3.28
CA LEU A 218 -14.61 -16.06 3.78
C LEU A 218 -15.17 -15.98 5.21
N ALA A 219 -14.50 -15.24 6.10
CA ALA A 219 -14.99 -15.03 7.46
C ALA A 219 -16.37 -14.34 7.47
N TRP A 220 -16.59 -13.35 6.59
CA TRP A 220 -17.88 -12.68 6.44
C TRP A 220 -18.95 -13.55 5.78
N VAL A 221 -18.59 -14.42 4.83
CA VAL A 221 -19.50 -15.43 4.27
C VAL A 221 -20.02 -16.32 5.41
N ILE A 222 -19.12 -16.86 6.24
CA ILE A 222 -19.49 -17.70 7.39
C ILE A 222 -20.40 -16.93 8.36
N ALA A 223 -20.07 -15.68 8.68
CA ALA A 223 -20.88 -14.84 9.56
C ALA A 223 -22.29 -14.57 8.99
N VAL A 224 -22.40 -14.28 7.70
CA VAL A 224 -23.68 -14.08 7.02
C VAL A 224 -24.50 -15.37 7.00
N LEU A 225 -23.88 -16.53 6.69
CA LEU A 225 -24.54 -17.83 6.72
C LEU A 225 -25.06 -18.17 8.11
N ALA A 226 -24.24 -17.95 9.15
CA ALA A 226 -24.66 -18.14 10.55
C ALA A 226 -25.83 -17.22 10.95
N ALA A 227 -25.98 -16.07 10.30
CA ALA A 227 -27.06 -15.12 10.54
C ALA A 227 -28.33 -15.37 9.69
N ARG A 228 -28.37 -16.41 8.83
CA ARG A 228 -29.56 -16.73 7.99
C ARG A 228 -30.73 -17.38 8.74
N GLY A 229 -30.53 -17.86 9.97
CA GLY A 229 -31.58 -18.49 10.78
C GLY A 229 -32.73 -17.53 11.18
N ARG A 230 -33.91 -18.09 11.54
CA ARG A 230 -35.10 -17.33 11.97
C ARG A 230 -34.84 -16.37 13.14
N ARG A 231 -33.89 -16.70 14.02
CA ARG A 231 -33.41 -15.82 15.10
C ARG A 231 -31.90 -15.71 15.02
N VAL A 232 -31.39 -14.49 15.10
CA VAL A 232 -29.96 -14.23 15.23
C VAL A 232 -29.53 -14.65 16.63
N GLY A 233 -28.98 -15.86 16.74
CA GLY A 233 -28.54 -16.44 18.01
C GLY A 233 -27.13 -15.99 18.43
N ALA A 234 -26.68 -16.47 19.59
CA ALA A 234 -25.32 -16.22 20.09
C ALA A 234 -24.23 -16.60 19.08
N ARG A 235 -24.40 -17.74 18.39
CA ARG A 235 -23.49 -18.24 17.35
C ARG A 235 -23.24 -17.21 16.23
N ALA A 236 -24.30 -16.61 15.69
CA ALA A 236 -24.17 -15.60 14.63
C ALA A 236 -23.41 -14.35 15.09
N ARG A 237 -23.60 -13.94 16.35
CA ARG A 237 -22.88 -12.81 16.95
C ARG A 237 -21.39 -13.12 17.08
N VAL A 238 -21.05 -14.32 17.56
CA VAL A 238 -19.65 -14.76 17.68
C VAL A 238 -18.95 -14.74 16.32
N PHE A 239 -19.55 -15.32 15.27
CA PHE A 239 -18.95 -15.29 13.94
C PHE A 239 -18.80 -13.87 13.37
N ALA A 240 -19.76 -12.97 13.61
CA ALA A 240 -19.65 -11.59 13.18
C ALA A 240 -18.53 -10.83 13.90
N VAL A 241 -18.31 -11.09 15.20
CA VAL A 241 -17.18 -10.53 15.94
C VAL A 241 -15.86 -11.08 15.41
N ILE A 242 -15.75 -12.40 15.22
CA ILE A 242 -14.56 -13.04 14.65
C ILE A 242 -14.25 -12.45 13.27
N ALA A 243 -15.25 -12.35 12.38
CA ALA A 243 -15.07 -11.78 11.05
C ALA A 243 -14.62 -10.32 11.08
N ALA A 244 -15.15 -9.51 12.02
CA ALA A 244 -14.71 -8.14 12.20
C ALA A 244 -13.24 -8.05 12.67
N VAL A 245 -12.84 -8.93 13.60
CA VAL A 245 -11.45 -9.03 14.06
C VAL A 245 -10.53 -9.49 12.93
N VAL A 246 -10.94 -10.45 12.10
CA VAL A 246 -10.17 -10.89 10.92
C VAL A 246 -9.95 -9.72 9.96
N VAL A 247 -11.00 -8.96 9.62
CA VAL A 247 -10.85 -7.76 8.77
C VAL A 247 -9.91 -6.75 9.41
N PHE A 248 -10.07 -6.46 10.71
CA PHE A 248 -9.18 -5.54 11.40
C PHE A 248 -7.72 -6.00 11.33
N ALA A 249 -7.45 -7.28 11.63
CA ALA A 249 -6.11 -7.86 11.57
C ALA A 249 -5.51 -7.79 10.15
N VAL A 250 -6.31 -8.12 9.12
CA VAL A 250 -5.91 -8.00 7.71
C VAL A 250 -5.44 -6.59 7.37
N TYR A 251 -6.14 -5.57 7.86
CA TYR A 251 -5.76 -4.17 7.65
C TYR A 251 -4.56 -3.74 8.50
N MET A 252 -4.32 -4.37 9.65
CA MET A 252 -3.15 -4.07 10.48
C MET A 252 -1.85 -4.67 9.94
N VAL A 253 -1.90 -5.71 9.11
CA VAL A 253 -0.68 -6.23 8.48
C VAL A 253 -0.35 -5.39 7.25
N PRO A 254 0.80 -4.68 7.22
CA PRO A 254 1.17 -3.79 6.11
C PRO A 254 1.04 -4.46 4.74
N HIS A 255 0.51 -3.74 3.76
CA HIS A 255 0.46 -4.20 2.39
C HIS A 255 1.88 -4.27 1.81
N SER A 256 2.19 -5.32 1.04
CA SER A 256 3.42 -5.41 0.22
C SER A 256 4.76 -5.47 1.00
N MET A 257 4.84 -6.23 2.09
CA MET A 257 6.13 -6.81 2.53
C MET A 257 6.59 -7.93 1.56
N SER A 258 5.65 -8.55 0.83
CA SER A 258 5.80 -9.74 -0.02
C SER A 258 5.03 -9.56 -1.35
N GLY A 259 5.21 -8.39 -1.98
CA GLY A 259 4.52 -8.07 -3.22
C GLY A 259 5.30 -8.55 -4.44
N SER A 260 4.60 -8.91 -5.51
CA SER A 260 5.20 -9.43 -6.74
C SER A 260 6.37 -8.57 -7.27
N THR A 261 7.41 -9.24 -7.75
CA THR A 261 8.66 -8.65 -8.23
C THR A 261 8.91 -9.14 -9.65
N LEU A 262 9.26 -8.23 -10.55
CA LEU A 262 9.72 -8.61 -11.87
C LEU A 262 11.08 -9.30 -11.76
N ASP A 263 11.20 -10.49 -12.32
CA ASP A 263 12.48 -11.10 -12.63
C ASP A 263 12.99 -10.48 -13.94
N TYR A 264 14.06 -9.70 -13.84
CA TYR A 264 14.64 -9.01 -15.01
C TYR A 264 15.35 -9.96 -15.98
N SER A 265 15.65 -11.20 -15.57
CA SER A 265 16.28 -12.21 -16.44
C SER A 265 15.27 -12.93 -17.32
N THR A 266 14.08 -13.23 -16.79
CA THR A 266 13.01 -13.95 -17.50
C THR A 266 11.95 -13.01 -18.08
N GLY A 267 11.83 -11.79 -17.53
CA GLY A 267 10.75 -10.86 -17.82
C GLY A 267 9.42 -11.22 -17.15
N GLU A 268 9.41 -12.26 -16.30
CA GLU A 268 8.21 -12.73 -15.62
C GLU A 268 8.02 -12.08 -14.25
N THR A 269 6.77 -11.91 -13.85
CA THR A 269 6.43 -11.39 -12.52
C THR A 269 6.33 -12.54 -11.53
N VAL A 270 7.22 -12.57 -10.54
CA VAL A 270 7.29 -13.62 -9.51
C VAL A 270 6.65 -13.13 -8.21
N SER A 271 5.76 -13.93 -7.64
CA SER A 271 5.21 -13.71 -6.29
C SER A 271 6.21 -14.27 -5.27
N ARG A 272 6.60 -13.47 -4.27
CA ARG A 272 7.42 -13.92 -3.13
C ARG A 272 6.71 -13.59 -1.84
#